data_AF-C5T034-F1
#
_entry.id   AF-C5T034-F1
#
_cell.length_a   1.000
_cell.length_b   1.000
_cell.length_c   1.000
_cell.angle_alpha   90.00
_cell.angle_beta   90.00
_cell.angle_gamma   90.00
#
_symmetry.space_group_name_H-M   'P 1'
#
loop_
_entity.id
_entity.type
_entity.pdbx_description
1 polymer ?
#
loop_
_entity_poly.entity_id
_entity_poly.type
_entity_poly.pdbx_seq_one_letter_code
_entity_poly.pdbx_strand_id
1 'polypeptide(L)'
;MSKQVTTQEIAEIVTRLLTDTSATGQLEAYEAFQGFMTDIALVICDYCGGEIHHPAEPFEDVWYVGIHGNDALPDPAGGIWQQYDEEGELFDNEALSWRSAPSDSDRNAGPQGDKS
;
A
#
# COMPACT_ATOMS: atom_id res chain seq x y z
N MET A 1 20.30 19.00 -25.13
CA MET A 1 20.27 17.58 -25.53
C MET A 1 19.71 16.82 -24.35
N SER A 2 18.55 16.17 -24.48
CA SER A 2 17.99 15.31 -23.44
C SER A 2 18.53 13.90 -23.62
N LYS A 3 18.82 13.23 -22.50
CA LYS A 3 19.09 11.78 -22.51
C LYS A 3 17.76 11.06 -22.76
N GLN A 4 17.78 10.05 -23.63
CA GLN A 4 16.68 9.09 -23.76
C GLN A 4 16.97 7.88 -22.88
N VAL A 5 15.92 7.27 -22.34
CA VAL A 5 16.00 6.06 -21.51
C VAL A 5 15.08 5.01 -22.14
N THR A 6 15.56 3.78 -22.24
CA THR A 6 14.82 2.64 -22.79
C THR A 6 13.88 2.03 -21.75
N THR A 7 12.89 1.25 -22.21
CA THR A 7 12.01 0.48 -21.32
C THR A 7 12.79 -0.43 -20.37
N GLN A 8 13.85 -1.07 -20.87
CA GLN A 8 14.68 -1.96 -20.06
C GLN A 8 15.40 -1.19 -18.94
N GLU A 9 15.97 -0.03 -19.24
CA GLU A 9 16.63 0.81 -18.24
C GLU A 9 15.63 1.32 -17.19
N ILE A 10 14.40 1.69 -17.58
CA ILE A 10 13.35 2.09 -16.62
C ILE A 10 13.02 0.92 -15.67
N ALA A 11 12.79 -0.28 -16.22
CA ALA A 11 12.47 -1.46 -15.42
C ALA A 11 13.61 -1.79 -14.43
N GLU A 12 14.86 -1.78 -14.90
CA GLU A 12 16.03 -2.01 -14.05
C GLU A 12 16.14 -0.99 -12.91
N ILE A 13 15.94 0.30 -13.21
CA ILE A 13 15.99 1.37 -12.21
C ILE A 13 14.89 1.20 -11.16
N VAL A 14 13.64 0.96 -11.58
CA VAL A 14 12.51 0.79 -10.65
C VAL A 14 12.71 -0.44 -9.77
N THR A 15 13.10 -1.58 -10.35
CA THR A 15 13.40 -2.79 -9.57
C THR A 15 14.49 -2.52 -8.54
N ARG A 16 15.61 -1.92 -8.95
CA ARG A 16 16.72 -1.63 -8.03
C ARG A 16 16.31 -0.69 -6.90
N LEU A 17 15.53 0.35 -7.20
CA LEU A 17 15.03 1.29 -6.19
C LEU A 17 14.07 0.62 -5.20
N LEU A 18 13.26 -0.35 -5.64
CA LEU A 18 12.32 -1.08 -4.78
C LEU A 18 12.97 -2.18 -3.95
N THR A 19 14.01 -2.86 -4.46
CA THR A 19 14.57 -4.07 -3.81
C THR A 19 15.92 -3.88 -3.14
N ASP A 20 16.66 -2.81 -3.46
CA ASP A 20 18.02 -2.57 -2.98
C ASP A 20 18.22 -1.09 -2.59
N THR A 21 17.29 -0.58 -1.77
CA THR A 21 17.26 0.80 -1.27
C THR A 21 18.60 1.22 -0.66
N SER A 22 19.15 0.37 0.20
CA SER A 22 20.42 0.58 0.91
C SER A 22 21.63 0.78 -0.03
N ALA A 23 21.72 0.05 -1.15
CA ALA A 23 22.86 0.20 -2.06
C ALA A 23 22.74 1.38 -3.02
N THR A 24 21.54 1.93 -3.20
CA THR A 24 21.35 3.12 -4.03
C THR A 24 21.65 4.41 -3.28
N GLY A 25 21.49 4.41 -1.95
CA GLY A 25 21.49 5.63 -1.13
C GLY A 25 20.41 6.63 -1.58
N GLN A 26 19.46 6.19 -2.40
CA GLN A 26 18.30 6.94 -2.85
C GLN A 26 17.10 6.45 -2.03
N LEU A 27 16.18 7.37 -1.70
CA LEU A 27 14.96 7.03 -0.97
C LEU A 27 15.20 6.46 0.45
N GLU A 28 16.31 6.82 1.11
CA GLU A 28 16.61 6.35 2.48
C GLU A 28 15.62 6.90 3.54
N ALA A 29 14.98 8.04 3.24
CA ALA A 29 13.96 8.61 4.10
C ALA A 29 12.64 7.84 3.95
N TYR A 30 11.97 7.59 5.07
CA TYR A 30 10.70 6.86 5.13
C TYR A 30 9.66 7.43 4.15
N GLU A 31 9.45 8.75 4.16
CA GLU A 31 8.46 9.43 3.33
C GLU A 31 8.82 9.36 1.84
N ALA A 32 10.12 9.36 1.52
CA ALA A 32 10.59 9.26 0.14
C ALA A 32 10.31 7.87 -0.43
N PHE A 33 10.59 6.82 0.34
CA PHE A 33 10.29 5.45 -0.09
C PHE A 33 8.79 5.16 -0.12
N GLN A 34 8.04 5.60 0.91
CA GLN A 34 6.58 5.50 0.93
C GLN A 34 5.97 6.14 -0.33
N GLY A 35 6.34 7.39 -0.63
CA GLY A 35 5.84 8.10 -1.79
C GLY A 35 6.18 7.39 -3.09
N PHE A 36 7.45 7.02 -3.28
CA PHE A 36 7.91 6.33 -4.49
C PHE A 36 7.17 5.01 -4.74
N MET A 37 7.05 4.14 -3.73
CA MET A 37 6.35 2.87 -3.87
C MET A 37 4.86 3.06 -4.17
N THR A 38 4.22 4.00 -3.47
CA THR A 38 2.79 4.32 -3.69
C THR A 38 2.56 4.85 -5.10
N ASP A 39 3.42 5.74 -5.60
CA ASP A 39 3.31 6.32 -6.94
C ASP A 39 3.51 5.26 -8.04
N ILE A 40 4.43 4.32 -7.87
CA ILE A 40 4.59 3.20 -8.80
C ILE A 40 3.32 2.34 -8.82
N ALA A 41 2.75 2.01 -7.67
CA ALA A 41 1.50 1.26 -7.59
C ALA A 41 0.33 2.01 -8.23
N LEU A 42 0.26 3.34 -8.04
CA LEU A 42 -0.74 4.19 -8.69
C LEU A 42 -0.62 4.17 -10.21
N VAL A 43 0.60 4.29 -10.75
CA VAL A 43 0.83 4.17 -12.20
C VAL A 43 0.34 2.82 -12.72
N ILE A 44 0.53 1.73 -11.97
CA ILE A 44 0.02 0.43 -12.39
C ILE A 44 -1.51 0.43 -12.38
N CYS A 45 -2.14 0.94 -11.32
CA CYS A 45 -3.61 1.05 -11.21
C CYS A 45 -4.22 1.87 -12.35
N ASP A 46 -3.61 3.01 -12.71
CA ASP A 46 -4.09 3.91 -13.76
C ASP A 46 -4.17 3.24 -15.15
N TYR A 47 -3.31 2.25 -15.43
CA TYR A 47 -3.25 1.59 -16.73
C TYR A 47 -3.81 0.17 -16.74
N CYS A 48 -3.80 -0.52 -15.60
CA CYS A 48 -4.16 -1.93 -15.50
C CYS A 48 -5.45 -2.18 -14.69
N GLY A 49 -6.02 -1.13 -14.10
CA GLY A 49 -7.14 -1.22 -13.16
C GLY A 49 -6.68 -1.49 -11.72
N GLY A 50 -7.57 -1.22 -10.78
CA GLY A 50 -7.30 -1.17 -9.34
C GLY A 50 -7.31 0.26 -8.79
N GLU A 51 -7.31 0.38 -7.47
CA GLU A 51 -7.26 1.65 -6.74
C GLU A 51 -6.34 1.56 -5.52
N ILE A 52 -5.62 2.64 -5.23
CA ILE A 52 -4.83 2.76 -4.00
C ILE A 52 -5.80 3.02 -2.86
N HIS A 53 -5.87 2.08 -1.92
CA HIS A 53 -6.68 2.21 -0.71
C HIS A 53 -5.84 2.70 0.48
N HIS A 54 -4.60 2.22 0.59
CA HIS A 54 -3.64 2.68 1.58
C HIS A 54 -2.27 2.97 0.96
N PRO A 55 -1.61 4.07 1.37
CA PRO A 55 -0.21 4.32 1.02
C PRO A 55 0.71 3.18 1.46
N ALA A 56 1.90 3.15 0.88
CA ALA A 56 2.90 2.15 1.24
C ALA A 56 3.34 2.28 2.71
N GLU A 57 3.30 1.18 3.45
CA GLU A 57 3.72 1.12 4.86
C GLU A 57 4.58 -0.13 5.12
N PRO A 58 5.61 -0.05 5.98
CA PRO A 58 6.39 -1.23 6.35
C PRO A 58 5.70 -2.04 7.45
N PHE A 59 5.76 -3.35 7.32
CA PHE A 59 5.40 -4.33 8.33
C PHE A 59 6.45 -5.46 8.33
N GLU A 60 7.07 -5.71 9.49
CA GLU A 60 8.13 -6.74 9.64
C GLU A 60 9.22 -6.69 8.55
N ASP A 61 9.78 -5.50 8.31
CA ASP A 61 10.83 -5.22 7.31
C ASP A 61 10.43 -5.40 5.84
N VAL A 62 9.15 -5.66 5.55
CA VAL A 62 8.59 -5.71 4.19
C VAL A 62 7.64 -4.54 4.01
N TRP A 63 7.68 -3.89 2.85
CA TRP A 63 6.75 -2.81 2.52
C TRP A 63 5.54 -3.33 1.76
N TYR A 64 4.37 -2.82 2.11
CA TYR A 64 3.09 -3.18 1.52
C TYR A 64 2.35 -1.94 1.09
N VAL A 65 1.64 -2.00 -0.03
CA VAL A 65 0.70 -0.96 -0.48
C VAL A 65 -0.68 -1.60 -0.56
N GLY A 66 -1.69 -0.93 -0.01
CA GLY A 66 -3.06 -1.46 -0.02
C GLY A 66 -3.74 -1.15 -1.34
N ILE A 67 -4.11 -2.18 -2.09
CA ILE A 67 -4.79 -2.09 -3.39
C ILE A 67 -6.16 -2.76 -3.29
N HIS A 68 -7.17 -2.13 -3.88
CA HIS A 68 -8.47 -2.75 -4.16
C HIS A 68 -8.71 -2.85 -5.65
N GLY A 69 -9.52 -3.82 -6.05
CA GLY A 69 -10.03 -3.96 -7.40
C GLY A 69 -11.10 -2.92 -7.71
N ASN A 70 -11.20 -2.53 -8.97
CA ASN A 70 -12.25 -1.63 -9.46
C ASN A 70 -12.79 -2.11 -10.82
N ASP A 71 -13.81 -1.42 -11.32
CA ASP A 71 -14.47 -1.73 -12.59
C ASP A 71 -13.56 -1.59 -13.83
N ALA A 72 -12.37 -0.99 -13.68
CA ALA A 72 -11.40 -0.86 -14.75
C ALA A 72 -10.52 -2.11 -14.92
N LEU A 73 -10.62 -3.10 -14.02
CA LEU A 73 -9.90 -4.36 -14.16
C LEU A 73 -10.38 -5.15 -15.39
N PRO A 74 -9.46 -5.68 -16.22
CA PRO A 74 -9.81 -6.35 -17.46
C PRO A 74 -10.43 -7.75 -17.28
N ASP A 75 -10.31 -8.34 -16.09
CA ASP A 75 -10.80 -9.68 -15.75
C ASP A 75 -11.56 -9.63 -14.40
N PRO A 76 -12.76 -10.23 -14.29
CA PRO A 76 -13.43 -10.46 -13.00
C PRO A 76 -12.54 -11.14 -11.95
N ALA A 77 -11.48 -11.82 -12.36
CA ALA A 77 -10.54 -12.50 -11.48
C ALA A 77 -9.41 -11.62 -10.92
N GLY A 78 -9.38 -10.30 -11.21
CA GLY A 78 -8.42 -9.37 -10.60
C GLY A 78 -7.28 -8.88 -11.50
N GLY A 79 -7.28 -9.24 -12.78
CA GLY A 79 -6.27 -8.79 -13.75
C GLY A 79 -4.84 -9.16 -13.34
N ILE A 80 -3.90 -8.20 -13.43
CA ILE A 80 -2.50 -8.42 -13.04
C ILE A 80 -2.31 -8.68 -11.54
N TRP A 81 -3.28 -8.29 -10.72
CA TRP A 81 -3.22 -8.42 -9.26
C TRP A 81 -3.60 -9.82 -8.80
N GLN A 82 -4.30 -10.60 -9.63
CA GLN A 82 -4.78 -11.95 -9.31
C GLN A 82 -3.69 -12.86 -8.75
N GLN A 83 -2.48 -12.80 -9.32
CA GLN A 83 -1.37 -13.67 -8.90
C GLN A 83 -0.70 -13.23 -7.58
N TYR A 84 -1.12 -12.09 -7.03
CA TYR A 84 -0.63 -11.50 -5.78
C TYR A 84 -1.74 -11.39 -4.72
N ASP A 85 -2.95 -11.86 -5.02
CA ASP A 85 -4.12 -11.86 -4.14
C ASP A 85 -4.38 -13.26 -3.59
N GLU A 86 -3.43 -13.80 -2.81
CA GLU A 86 -3.52 -15.17 -2.27
C GLU A 86 -4.69 -15.33 -1.29
N GLU A 87 -5.06 -14.25 -0.60
CA GLU A 87 -6.09 -14.23 0.44
C GLU A 87 -7.48 -13.83 -0.11
N GLY A 88 -7.57 -13.35 -1.36
CA GLY A 88 -8.82 -12.95 -2.00
C GLY A 88 -9.35 -11.59 -1.55
N GLU A 89 -8.49 -10.75 -0.97
CA GLU A 89 -8.88 -9.46 -0.38
C GLU A 89 -9.03 -8.35 -1.41
N LEU A 90 -8.67 -8.58 -2.68
CA LEU A 90 -8.73 -7.56 -3.73
C LEU A 90 -10.12 -6.95 -3.89
N PHE A 91 -11.18 -7.71 -3.60
CA PHE A 91 -12.57 -7.22 -3.67
C PHE A 91 -13.28 -7.19 -2.31
N ASP A 92 -12.64 -7.64 -1.23
CA ASP A 92 -13.25 -7.69 0.09
C ASP A 92 -13.06 -6.36 0.84
N ASN A 93 -14.13 -5.57 0.84
CA ASN A 93 -14.19 -4.28 1.53
C ASN A 93 -14.21 -4.40 3.09
N GLU A 94 -14.03 -5.61 3.64
CA GLU A 94 -14.12 -5.90 5.09
C GLU A 94 -12.78 -6.24 5.78
N ALA A 95 -11.67 -6.38 5.05
CA ALA A 95 -10.37 -6.80 5.60
C ALA A 95 -9.80 -5.89 6.72
N LEU A 96 -10.42 -4.74 6.99
CA LEU A 96 -9.98 -3.75 7.98
C LEU A 96 -10.95 -3.55 9.17
N SER A 97 -12.04 -4.31 9.24
CA SER A 97 -12.97 -4.25 10.38
C SER A 97 -12.26 -4.59 11.71
N TRP A 98 -11.24 -5.45 11.69
CA TRP A 98 -10.51 -5.86 12.89
C TRP A 98 -9.44 -4.84 13.35
N ARG A 99 -8.95 -3.94 12.49
CA ARG A 99 -8.00 -2.86 12.87
C ARG A 99 -8.68 -1.66 13.54
N SER A 100 -10.02 -1.63 13.55
CA SER A 100 -10.82 -0.55 14.13
C SER A 100 -11.38 -0.85 15.52
N ALA A 101 -10.86 -1.85 16.24
CA ALA A 101 -11.30 -2.09 17.61
C ALA A 101 -11.03 -0.84 18.48
N PRO A 102 -12.05 -0.26 19.16
CA PRO A 102 -11.82 0.86 20.05
C PRO A 102 -10.89 0.42 21.17
N SER A 103 -9.80 1.17 21.39
CA SER A 103 -8.93 0.95 22.54
C SER A 103 -9.78 1.03 23.81
N ASP A 104 -9.65 0.03 24.69
CA ASP A 104 -10.36 -0.10 25.98
C ASP A 104 -9.96 1.01 27.01
N SER A 105 -9.51 2.17 26.54
CA SER A 105 -9.11 3.33 27.35
C SER A 105 -10.28 4.19 27.86
N ASP A 106 -11.51 4.00 27.35
CA ASP A 106 -12.65 4.85 27.71
C ASP A 106 -13.58 4.28 28.80
N ARG A 107 -13.23 3.14 29.43
CA ARG A 107 -14.10 2.51 30.43
C ARG A 107 -13.90 2.95 31.88
N ASN A 108 -13.12 4.00 32.15
CA ASN A 108 -12.89 4.44 33.53
C ASN A 108 -13.30 5.89 33.81
N ALA A 109 -14.61 6.15 33.78
CA ALA A 109 -15.22 7.25 34.53
C ALA A 109 -16.19 6.63 35.55
N GLY A 110 -15.67 6.28 36.73
CA GLY A 110 -16.48 5.85 37.86
C GLY A 110 -17.40 6.98 38.34
N PRO A 111 -18.62 6.69 38.83
CA PRO A 111 -19.47 7.73 39.38
C PRO A 111 -18.95 8.12 40.76
N GLN A 112 -18.50 9.37 40.87
CA GLN A 112 -18.20 10.02 42.14
C GLN A 112 -19.52 10.30 42.85
N GLY A 113 -19.65 9.78 44.07
CA GLY A 113 -20.89 9.81 44.84
C GLY A 113 -21.39 11.21 45.18
N ASP A 114 -22.71 11.30 45.41
CA ASP A 114 -23.31 12.42 46.11
C ASP A 114 -23.99 11.93 47.39
N LYS A 115 -23.85 12.76 48.42
CA LYS A 115 -24.14 12.50 49.83
C LYS A 115 -25.63 12.69 50.11
N SER A 116 -26.14 11.95 51.09
CA SER A 116 -27.22 12.38 51.99
C SER A 116 -26.95 11.82 53.38
#